data_AF-A0A157ZCK1-F1
#
_entry.id   AF-A0A157ZCK1-F1
#
_cell.length_a   1.000
_cell.length_b   1.000
_cell.length_c   1.000
_cell.angle_alpha   90.00
_cell.angle_beta   90.00
_cell.angle_gamma   90.00
#
_symmetry.space_group_name_H-M   'P 1'
#
loop_
_entity.id
_entity.type
_entity.pdbx_description
1 polymer ?
#
loop_
_entity_poly.entity_id
_entity_poly.type
_entity_poly.pdbx_seq_one_letter_code
_entity_poly.pdbx_strand_id
1 'polypeptide(L)' 'MRCGLTVVALAGALATVSHTAFAAGDVKAGRAKAVQCAACHGIDGMSKLPEAPNLAGQTEEYLVKALNDFRSG' A
#
# COMPACT_ATOMS: atom_id res chain seq x y z
N MET A 1 -37.69 21.77 32.55
CA MET A 1 -37.65 20.80 31.41
C MET A 1 -36.77 21.26 30.22
N ARG A 2 -35.90 22.27 30.35
CA ARG A 2 -35.06 22.79 29.24
C ARG A 2 -33.55 22.55 29.41
N CYS A 3 -33.12 21.79 30.43
CA CYS A 3 -31.71 21.51 30.70
C CYS A 3 -31.16 20.28 29.92
N GLY A 4 -32.03 19.51 29.24
CA GLY A 4 -31.64 18.26 28.58
C GLY A 4 -31.35 18.39 27.08
N LEU A 5 -31.71 19.51 26.44
CA LEU A 5 -31.61 19.65 24.98
C LEU A 5 -30.21 20.06 24.50
N THR A 6 -29.39 20.65 25.37
CA THR A 6 -28.03 21.09 25.02
C THR A 6 -27.00 19.96 25.06
N VAL A 7 -27.26 18.88 25.81
CA VAL A 7 -26.33 17.74 25.94
C VAL A 7 -26.34 16.83 24.69
N VAL A 8 -27.45 16.80 23.94
CA VAL A 8 -27.57 15.98 22.73
C VAL A 8 -26.81 16.57 21.53
N ALA A 9 -26.57 17.88 21.51
CA ALA A 9 -25.95 18.55 20.36
C ALA A 9 -24.43 18.34 20.24
N LEU A 10 -23.73 18.00 21.34
CA LEU A 10 -22.27 17.84 21.32
C LEU A 10 -21.81 16.41 20.96
N ALA A 11 -22.71 15.43 21.03
CA ALA A 11 -22.39 14.01 20.74
C ALA A 11 -22.49 13.64 19.26
N GLY A 12 -23.07 14.49 18.41
CA GLY A 12 -23.28 14.21 16.98
C GLY A 12 -22.10 14.52 16.05
N ALA A 13 -21.07 15.23 16.55
CA ALA A 13 -20.00 15.78 15.70
C ALA A 13 -18.82 14.82 15.42
N LEU A 14 -18.78 13.64 16.03
CA LEU A 14 -17.62 12.71 15.91
C LEU A 14 -17.77 11.63 14.83
N ALA A 15 -18.88 11.57 14.09
CA ALA A 15 -19.20 10.42 13.24
C ALA A 15 -18.70 10.49 11.77
N THR A 16 -18.01 11.55 11.34
CA THR A 16 -17.65 11.74 9.92
C THR A 16 -16.16 11.59 9.58
N VAL A 17 -15.35 11.01 10.47
CA VAL A 17 -13.97 10.62 10.09
C VAL A 17 -14.05 9.38 9.19
N SER A 18 -14.34 9.61 7.91
CA SER A 18 -14.20 8.62 6.85
C SER A 18 -12.75 8.17 6.82
N HIS A 19 -12.50 6.98 7.37
CA HIS A 19 -11.22 6.32 7.20
C HIS A 19 -11.14 5.87 5.74
N THR A 20 -10.23 6.46 4.98
CA THR A 20 -9.85 5.92 3.68
C THR A 20 -9.18 4.58 3.94
N ALA A 21 -9.91 3.49 3.77
CA ALA A 21 -9.36 2.16 3.77
C ALA A 21 -8.51 2.01 2.51
N PHE A 22 -7.18 1.95 2.66
CA PHE A 22 -6.31 1.49 1.59
C PHE A 22 -6.59 0.01 1.36
N ALA A 23 -7.02 -0.35 0.16
CA ALA A 23 -7.14 -1.76 -0.21
C ALA A 23 -5.74 -2.36 -0.23
N ALA A 24 -5.53 -3.45 0.50
CA ALA A 24 -4.28 -4.19 0.46
C ALA A 24 -4.02 -4.78 -0.93
N GLY A 25 -2.75 -4.89 -1.31
CA GLY A 25 -2.37 -5.56 -2.55
C GLY A 25 -2.74 -7.05 -2.58
N ASP A 26 -3.10 -7.56 -3.76
CA ASP A 26 -3.31 -9.00 -3.99
C ASP A 26 -1.96 -9.68 -4.29
N VAL A 27 -1.44 -10.42 -3.31
CA VAL A 27 -0.16 -11.14 -3.43
C VAL A 27 -0.18 -12.18 -4.54
N LYS A 28 -1.30 -12.88 -4.76
CA LYS A 28 -1.40 -13.93 -5.80
C LYS A 28 -1.36 -13.29 -7.19
N ALA A 29 -2.13 -12.23 -7.39
CA ALA A 29 -2.11 -11.46 -8.64
C ALA A 29 -0.74 -10.80 -8.87
N GLY A 30 -0.12 -10.26 -7.81
CA GLY A 30 1.22 -9.69 -7.84
C GLY A 30 2.27 -10.72 -8.28
N ARG A 31 2.25 -11.92 -7.70
CA ARG A 31 3.17 -13.00 -8.06
C ARG A 31 3.03 -13.44 -9.52
N ALA A 32 1.81 -13.52 -10.04
CA ALA A 32 1.57 -13.85 -11.44
C ALA A 32 2.14 -12.79 -12.39
N LYS A 33 2.05 -11.49 -12.03
CA LYS A 33 2.63 -10.40 -12.82
C LYS A 33 4.16 -10.35 -12.73
N ALA A 34 4.72 -10.68 -11.57
CA ALA A 34 6.15 -10.62 -11.29
C ALA A 34 7.00 -11.65 -12.07
N VAL A 35 6.37 -12.59 -12.80
CA VAL A 35 7.07 -13.58 -13.63
C VAL A 35 8.06 -12.92 -14.60
N GLN A 36 7.68 -11.80 -15.21
CA GLN A 36 8.56 -11.08 -16.14
C GLN A 36 9.73 -10.38 -15.44
N CYS A 37 9.58 -10.06 -14.15
CA CYS A 37 10.60 -9.39 -13.34
C CYS A 37 11.68 -10.36 -12.87
N ALA A 38 11.35 -11.65 -12.77
CA ALA A 38 12.21 -12.68 -12.19
C ALA A 38 13.50 -12.92 -12.99
N ALA A 39 13.53 -12.56 -14.28
CA ALA A 39 14.72 -12.68 -15.11
C ALA A 39 15.91 -11.89 -14.54
N CYS A 40 15.64 -10.73 -13.91
CA CYS A 40 16.70 -9.89 -13.33
C CYS A 40 16.69 -9.95 -11.80
N HIS A 41 15.51 -9.91 -11.18
CA HIS A 41 15.38 -9.78 -9.72
C HIS A 41 15.30 -11.12 -8.97
N GLY A 42 15.34 -12.26 -9.69
CA GLY A 42 15.16 -13.59 -9.10
C GLY A 42 13.69 -13.92 -8.87
N ILE A 43 13.37 -15.22 -8.84
CA ILE A 43 11.98 -15.70 -8.68
C ILE A 43 11.42 -15.49 -7.26
N ASP A 44 12.32 -15.39 -6.30
CA ASP A 44 12.08 -15.08 -4.89
C ASP A 44 12.35 -13.60 -4.57
N GLY A 45 12.70 -12.78 -5.57
CA GLY A 45 13.13 -11.40 -5.36
C GLY A 45 14.56 -11.26 -4.84
N MET A 46 15.36 -12.35 -4.85
CA MET A 46 16.80 -12.29 -4.59
C MET A 46 17.58 -12.37 -5.91
N SER A 47 18.08 -11.22 -6.35
CA SER A 47 18.87 -11.09 -7.56
C SER A 47 20.18 -11.87 -7.47
N LYS A 48 20.62 -12.38 -8.63
CA LYS A 48 21.99 -12.91 -8.85
C LYS A 48 22.85 -11.97 -9.69
N LEU A 49 22.24 -10.91 -10.21
CA LEU A 49 22.88 -9.92 -11.08
C LEU A 49 23.31 -8.71 -10.24
N PRO A 50 24.58 -8.26 -10.33
CA PRO A 50 25.04 -7.08 -9.60
C PRO A 50 24.26 -5.80 -9.89
N GLU A 51 23.75 -5.66 -11.12
CA GLU A 51 23.03 -4.50 -11.62
C GLU A 51 21.53 -4.48 -11.25
N ALA A 52 20.96 -5.61 -10.83
CA ALA A 52 19.57 -5.70 -10.41
C ALA A 52 19.49 -5.85 -8.88
N PRO A 53 18.81 -4.93 -8.16
CA PRO A 53 18.68 -5.02 -6.71
C PRO A 53 17.75 -6.17 -6.28
N ASN A 54 17.90 -6.60 -5.02
CA ASN A 54 16.93 -7.47 -4.38
C ASN A 54 15.61 -6.73 -4.13
N LEU A 55 14.49 -7.40 -4.41
CA LEU A 55 13.15 -6.92 -4.09
C LEU A 55 12.58 -7.59 -2.83
N ALA A 56 13.10 -8.77 -2.47
CA ALA A 56 12.68 -9.49 -1.28
C ALA A 56 12.95 -8.68 -0.01
N GLY A 57 11.94 -8.57 0.85
CA GLY A 57 12.05 -7.87 2.13
C GLY A 57 11.90 -6.35 2.06
N GLN A 58 11.66 -5.79 0.87
CA GLN A 58 11.37 -4.37 0.72
C GLN A 58 9.93 -4.04 1.13
N THR A 59 9.69 -2.82 1.61
CA THR A 59 8.35 -2.37 1.97
C THR A 59 7.49 -2.13 0.73
N GLU A 60 6.18 -2.32 0.88
CA GLU A 60 5.22 -2.08 -0.20
C GLU A 60 5.31 -0.63 -0.71
N GLU A 61 5.39 0.34 0.21
CA GLU A 61 5.43 1.77 -0.13
C GLU A 61 6.65 2.10 -0.97
N TYR A 62 7.82 1.53 -0.65
CA TYR A 62 9.02 1.73 -1.45
C TYR A 62 8.87 1.10 -2.84
N LEU A 63 8.39 -0.15 -2.93
CA LEU A 63 8.24 -0.82 -4.22
C LEU A 63 7.25 -0.06 -5.12
N VAL A 64 6.12 0.36 -4.57
CA VAL A 64 5.12 1.16 -5.29
C VAL A 64 5.73 2.49 -5.74
N LYS A 65 6.45 3.19 -4.86
CA LYS A 65 7.11 4.45 -5.22
C LYS A 65 8.12 4.25 -6.36
N ALA A 66 9.05 3.31 -6.20
CA ALA A 66 10.11 3.04 -7.17
C ALA A 66 9.52 2.64 -8.54
N LEU A 67 8.53 1.75 -8.57
CA LEU A 67 7.85 1.37 -9.81
C LEU A 67 7.18 2.57 -10.51
N ASN A 68 6.58 3.48 -9.74
CA ASN A 68 5.98 4.68 -10.30
C ASN A 68 7.04 5.65 -10.83
N ASP A 69 8.11 5.89 -10.07
CA ASP A 69 9.22 6.76 -10.47
C ASP A 69 9.87 6.25 -11.77
N PHE A 70 10.18 4.95 -11.85
CA PHE A 70 10.74 4.35 -13.08
C PHE A 70 9.79 4.42 -14.27
N ARG A 71 8.48 4.38 -14.04
CA ARG A 71 7.47 4.50 -15.09
C ARG A 71 7.35 5.95 -15.59
N SER A 72 7.52 6.95 -14.71
CA SER A 72 7.37 8.36 -15.07
C SER A 72 8.60 8.98 -15.72
N GLY A 73 9.79 8.39 -15.52
CA GLY A 73 11.06 8.97 -15.96
C GLY A 73 11.39 10.27 -15.25
#